data_AF-A0A6N3A0B6-F1
#
_entry.id   AF-A0A6N3A0B6-F1
#
_cell.length_a   1.000
_cell.length_b   1.000
_cell.length_c   1.000
_cell.angle_alpha   90.00
_cell.angle_beta   90.00
_cell.angle_gamma   90.00
#
_symmetry.space_group_name_H-M   'P 1'
#
loop_
_entity.id
_entity.type
_entity.pdbx_description
1 polymer ?
#
loop_
_entity_poly.entity_id
_entity_poly.type
_entity_poly.pdbx_seq_one_letter_code
_entity_poly.pdbx_strand_id
1 'polypeptide(L)'
;MLELVTGGSGSGKSAYAESRICEYNRQAPKPLFYIATMYPYGEETEKKIERHRMLRKGKGFETLEWYTGLKLHLEEGSLQGSDVLLECMSNLVANEMYMESGAGCHADQAILEGIRELNQQCSNLVIVTNEVFSESVPDSPEMKEYKRILGRINCEIAAMADQVTEVIYGIAQQKKETDTMVNRTEKLGVDSNKSRESVMCQKENRVHIIIGGAFQGKTEYATKIYPELGLTDGINCSLDEIRNCAAINKFHSFTRRWLLEGRTKEALLTTLEKNENLQLLISDEIGYGLVPIDDFEREYREFHGRVMTELAEQADCVERVVCGIPQRIK
;
A
#
# COMPACT_ATOMS: atom_id res chain seq x y z
N MET A 1 10.98 -18.94 0.22
CA MET A 1 11.02 -17.47 0.02
C MET A 1 9.97 -16.84 0.90
N LEU A 2 10.35 -15.94 1.79
CA LEU A 2 9.43 -15.13 2.59
C LEU A 2 9.49 -13.67 2.14
N GLU A 3 8.37 -13.13 1.67
CA GLU A 3 8.24 -11.72 1.29
C GLU A 3 7.19 -11.02 2.17
N LEU A 4 7.59 -9.90 2.77
CA LEU A 4 6.67 -9.00 3.48
C LEU A 4 6.30 -7.83 2.57
N VAL A 5 5.02 -7.70 2.27
CA VAL A 5 4.46 -6.58 1.48
C VAL A 5 3.74 -5.63 2.42
N THR A 6 4.16 -4.36 2.44
CA THR A 6 3.55 -3.28 3.21
C THR A 6 3.05 -2.15 2.32
N GLY A 7 2.18 -1.29 2.86
CA GLY A 7 1.70 -0.10 2.18
C GLY A 7 0.40 0.43 2.77
N GLY A 8 0.07 1.68 2.43
CA GLY A 8 -1.17 2.33 2.88
C GLY A 8 -2.46 1.66 2.36
N SER A 9 -3.61 2.11 2.86
CA SER A 9 -4.93 1.76 2.29
C SER A 9 -5.03 2.23 0.83
N GLY A 10 -5.68 1.43 -0.02
CA GLY A 10 -5.82 1.71 -1.45
C GLY A 10 -4.52 1.74 -2.26
N SER A 11 -3.38 1.34 -1.69
CA SER A 11 -2.06 1.43 -2.36
C SER A 11 -1.79 0.41 -3.45
N GLY A 12 -2.63 -0.62 -3.60
CA GLY A 12 -2.40 -1.73 -4.54
C GLY A 12 -1.60 -2.91 -3.97
N LYS A 13 -1.22 -2.89 -2.68
CA LYS A 13 -0.42 -3.95 -2.04
C LYS A 13 -0.97 -5.37 -2.18
N SER A 14 -2.30 -5.55 -2.11
CA SER A 14 -2.94 -6.86 -2.27
C SER A 14 -2.77 -7.39 -3.69
N ALA A 15 -2.98 -6.55 -4.70
CA ALA A 15 -2.82 -6.93 -6.11
C ALA A 15 -1.36 -7.27 -6.43
N TYR A 16 -0.41 -6.51 -5.86
CA TYR A 16 1.02 -6.82 -5.95
C TYR A 16 1.33 -8.17 -5.31
N ALA A 17 0.92 -8.40 -4.05
CA ALA A 17 1.17 -9.65 -3.33
C ALA A 17 0.57 -10.88 -4.03
N GLU A 18 -0.65 -10.76 -4.58
CA GLU A 18 -1.26 -11.78 -5.42
C GLU A 18 -0.43 -12.07 -6.68
N SER A 19 0.04 -11.04 -7.39
CA SER A 19 0.91 -11.23 -8.57
C SER A 19 2.18 -11.96 -8.20
N ARG A 20 2.83 -11.56 -7.10
CA ARG A 20 4.09 -12.14 -6.62
C ARG A 20 3.95 -13.62 -6.29
N ILE A 21 2.96 -14.00 -5.50
CA ILE A 21 2.79 -15.43 -5.16
C ILE A 21 2.42 -16.27 -6.38
N CYS A 22 1.61 -15.74 -7.31
CA CYS A 22 1.30 -16.41 -8.57
C CYS A 22 2.53 -16.51 -9.51
N GLU A 23 3.43 -15.53 -9.50
CA GLU A 23 4.71 -15.60 -10.21
C GLU A 23 5.61 -16.71 -9.66
N TYR A 24 5.74 -16.80 -8.33
CA TYR A 24 6.48 -17.90 -7.69
C TYR A 24 5.87 -19.27 -8.03
N ASN A 25 4.54 -19.38 -7.95
CA ASN A 25 3.82 -20.62 -8.26
C ASN A 25 3.99 -21.06 -9.71
N ARG A 26 3.98 -20.12 -10.68
CA ARG A 26 4.19 -20.45 -12.10
C ARG A 26 5.57 -21.04 -12.39
N GLN A 27 6.59 -20.74 -11.59
CA GLN A 27 7.93 -21.29 -11.77
C GLN A 27 7.99 -22.78 -11.39
N ALA A 28 7.27 -23.17 -10.34
CA ALA A 28 7.16 -24.54 -9.88
C ALA A 28 5.79 -24.76 -9.23
N PRO A 29 4.77 -25.20 -10.00
CA PRO A 29 3.39 -25.29 -9.53
C PRO A 29 3.24 -26.13 -8.28
N LYS A 30 2.62 -25.53 -7.26
CA LYS A 30 2.33 -26.09 -5.93
C LYS A 30 0.89 -25.79 -5.54
N PRO A 31 0.33 -26.48 -4.52
CA PRO A 31 -0.89 -26.02 -3.86
C PRO A 31 -0.76 -24.54 -3.47
N LEU A 32 -1.75 -23.73 -3.82
CA LEU A 32 -1.73 -22.28 -3.65
C LEU A 32 -2.87 -21.88 -2.70
N PHE A 33 -2.51 -21.38 -1.52
CA PHE A 33 -3.47 -21.00 -0.48
C PHE A 33 -3.49 -19.49 -0.25
N TYR A 34 -4.69 -18.98 0.04
CA TYR A 34 -4.90 -17.63 0.53
C TYR A 34 -5.48 -17.71 1.94
N ILE A 35 -4.73 -17.27 2.94
CA ILE A 35 -5.20 -17.16 4.31
C ILE A 35 -5.82 -15.77 4.50
N ALA A 36 -7.15 -15.73 4.62
CA ALA A 36 -7.94 -14.53 4.81
C ALA A 36 -8.17 -14.28 6.31
N THR A 37 -7.70 -13.13 6.81
CA THR A 37 -7.83 -12.75 8.22
C THR A 37 -8.90 -11.69 8.46
N MET A 38 -9.54 -11.18 7.39
CA MET A 38 -10.63 -10.20 7.51
C MET A 38 -11.91 -10.88 8.00
N TYR A 39 -12.31 -10.58 9.24
CA TYR A 39 -13.53 -11.12 9.83
C TYR A 39 -14.79 -10.51 9.17
N PRO A 40 -15.77 -11.31 8.72
CA PRO A 40 -16.97 -10.82 8.03
C PRO A 40 -17.94 -10.16 9.03
N TYR A 41 -17.78 -8.86 9.25
CA TYR A 41 -18.69 -8.08 10.10
C TYR A 41 -19.17 -6.81 9.38
N GLY A 42 -20.49 -6.73 9.18
CA GLY A 42 -21.16 -5.61 8.52
C GLY A 42 -21.15 -5.70 6.99
N GLU A 43 -22.15 -5.08 6.36
CA GLU A 43 -22.34 -5.16 4.90
C GLU A 43 -21.16 -4.63 4.08
N GLU A 44 -20.48 -3.59 4.57
CA GLU A 44 -19.29 -3.02 3.89
C GLU A 44 -18.19 -4.08 3.76
N THR A 45 -17.89 -4.77 4.87
CA THR A 45 -16.87 -5.81 4.92
C THR A 45 -17.26 -7.00 4.06
N GLU A 46 -18.52 -7.42 4.08
CA GLU A 46 -19.02 -8.51 3.24
C GLU A 46 -18.86 -8.20 1.75
N LYS A 47 -19.25 -6.99 1.30
CA LYS A 47 -19.04 -6.52 -0.07
C LYS A 47 -17.55 -6.50 -0.45
N LYS A 48 -16.69 -6.11 0.49
CA LYS A 48 -15.23 -6.14 0.29
C LYS A 48 -14.72 -7.57 0.12
N ILE A 49 -15.12 -8.50 0.99
CA ILE A 49 -14.75 -9.92 0.92
C ILE A 49 -15.21 -10.53 -0.42
N GLU A 50 -16.44 -10.27 -0.84
CA GLU A 50 -16.97 -10.74 -2.12
C GLU A 50 -16.13 -10.23 -3.30
N ARG A 51 -15.81 -8.93 -3.31
CA ARG A 51 -14.92 -8.35 -4.33
C ARG A 51 -13.56 -9.04 -4.35
N HIS A 52 -12.93 -9.27 -3.20
CA HIS A 52 -11.64 -9.97 -3.11
C HIS A 52 -11.75 -11.44 -3.57
N ARG A 53 -12.84 -12.15 -3.28
CA ARG A 53 -13.08 -13.51 -3.81
C ARG A 53 -13.20 -13.48 -5.34
N MET A 54 -13.91 -12.50 -5.91
CA MET A 54 -14.06 -12.35 -7.36
C MET A 54 -12.72 -12.03 -8.04
N LEU A 55 -11.90 -11.15 -7.46
CA LEU A 55 -10.56 -10.81 -7.98
C LEU A 55 -9.61 -12.01 -8.00
N ARG A 56 -9.81 -13.00 -7.13
CA ARG A 56 -9.01 -14.22 -7.04
C ARG A 56 -9.55 -15.38 -7.87
N LYS A 57 -10.78 -15.28 -8.38
CA LYS A 57 -11.42 -16.35 -9.15
C LYS A 57 -10.59 -16.71 -10.37
N GLY A 58 -10.28 -18.00 -10.52
CA GLY A 58 -9.48 -18.51 -11.65
C GLY A 58 -7.96 -18.41 -11.48
N LYS A 59 -7.45 -17.86 -10.36
CA LYS A 59 -6.01 -17.80 -10.07
C LYS A 59 -5.45 -19.05 -9.38
N GLY A 60 -6.31 -20.02 -9.04
CA GLY A 60 -5.90 -21.29 -8.41
C GLY A 60 -5.82 -21.26 -6.88
N PHE A 61 -6.23 -20.17 -6.23
CA PHE A 61 -6.25 -20.09 -4.77
C PHE A 61 -7.33 -20.99 -4.14
N GLU A 62 -6.95 -21.77 -3.15
CA GLU A 62 -7.84 -22.25 -2.09
C GLU A 62 -7.86 -21.21 -0.96
N THR A 63 -9.05 -20.81 -0.49
CA THR A 63 -9.18 -19.79 0.57
C THR A 63 -9.37 -20.45 1.93
N LEU A 64 -8.52 -20.08 2.88
CA LEU A 64 -8.56 -20.50 4.28
C LEU A 64 -8.94 -19.29 5.13
N GLU A 65 -10.06 -19.36 5.83
CA GLU A 65 -10.60 -18.25 6.63
C GLU A 65 -10.15 -18.39 8.08
N TRP A 66 -8.95 -17.89 8.38
CA TRP A 66 -8.32 -18.00 9.69
C TRP A 66 -8.19 -16.62 10.33
N TYR A 67 -9.13 -16.29 11.21
CA TYR A 67 -9.26 -14.94 11.78
C TYR A 67 -8.43 -14.75 13.05
N THR A 68 -8.24 -15.81 13.83
CA THR A 68 -7.43 -15.88 15.06
C THR A 68 -6.74 -17.25 15.11
N GLY A 69 -5.78 -17.43 16.03
CA GLY A 69 -5.18 -18.71 16.32
C GLY A 69 -4.42 -19.31 15.14
N LEU A 70 -3.62 -18.51 14.41
CA LEU A 70 -2.91 -18.96 13.20
C LEU A 70 -2.19 -20.31 13.40
N LYS A 71 -1.48 -20.45 14.53
CA LYS A 71 -0.78 -21.70 14.90
C LYS A 71 -1.72 -22.89 15.13
N LEU A 72 -2.93 -22.66 15.64
CA LEU A 72 -3.90 -23.70 15.96
C LEU A 72 -4.46 -24.39 14.71
N HIS A 73 -4.40 -23.71 13.56
CA HIS A 73 -4.83 -24.26 12.27
C HIS A 73 -3.74 -25.04 11.53
N LEU A 74 -2.48 -24.91 11.97
CA LEU A 74 -1.33 -25.52 11.31
C LEU A 74 -1.06 -26.91 11.88
N GLU A 75 -1.89 -27.87 11.47
CA GLU A 75 -1.57 -29.30 11.68
C GLU A 75 -0.25 -29.65 10.98
N GLU A 76 0.47 -30.65 11.50
CA GLU A 76 1.77 -31.07 10.97
C GLU A 76 1.66 -31.47 9.49
N GLY A 77 2.35 -30.71 8.63
CA GLY A 77 2.39 -30.94 7.20
C GLY A 77 1.17 -30.48 6.41
N SER A 78 0.18 -29.84 7.05
CA SER A 78 -1.06 -29.36 6.40
C SER A 78 -0.80 -28.43 5.22
N LEU A 79 0.27 -27.64 5.27
CA LEU A 79 0.68 -26.73 4.20
C LEU A 79 2.05 -27.07 3.60
N GLN A 80 2.52 -28.31 3.76
CA GLN A 80 3.87 -28.69 3.37
C GLN A 80 4.15 -28.46 1.89
N GLY A 81 5.19 -27.67 1.59
CA GLY A 81 5.63 -27.38 0.23
C GLY A 81 4.70 -26.47 -0.57
N SER A 82 3.63 -25.93 0.03
CA SER A 82 2.67 -25.05 -0.64
C SER A 82 3.19 -23.63 -0.85
N ASP A 83 2.49 -22.86 -1.69
CA ASP A 83 2.65 -21.42 -1.82
C ASP A 83 1.50 -20.72 -1.09
N VAL A 84 1.80 -19.75 -0.22
CA VAL A 84 0.81 -19.14 0.65
C VAL A 84 0.87 -17.62 0.60
N LEU A 85 -0.32 -17.01 0.49
CA LEU A 85 -0.54 -15.59 0.68
C LEU A 85 -1.36 -15.37 1.96
N LEU A 86 -0.78 -14.70 2.95
CA LEU A 86 -1.45 -14.32 4.21
C LEU A 86 -1.86 -12.85 4.14
N GLU A 87 -3.17 -12.57 4.14
CA GLU A 87 -3.70 -11.20 4.04
C GLU A 87 -4.86 -10.94 5.02
N CYS A 88 -4.75 -9.98 5.96
CA CYS A 88 -3.59 -9.15 6.31
C CYS A 88 -3.26 -9.16 7.81
N MET A 89 -2.02 -8.79 8.12
CA MET A 89 -1.51 -8.73 9.49
C MET A 89 -2.27 -7.72 10.36
N SER A 90 -2.70 -6.59 9.81
CA SER A 90 -3.42 -5.58 10.60
C SER A 90 -4.76 -6.11 11.14
N ASN A 91 -5.47 -6.93 10.36
CA ASN A 91 -6.70 -7.58 10.81
C ASN A 91 -6.39 -8.70 11.80
N LEU A 92 -5.39 -9.55 11.51
CA LEU A 92 -5.02 -10.64 12.41
C LEU A 92 -4.63 -10.12 13.80
N VAL A 93 -3.84 -9.04 13.87
CA VAL A 93 -3.48 -8.38 15.13
C VAL A 93 -4.72 -7.87 15.87
N ALA A 94 -5.63 -7.20 15.17
CA ALA A 94 -6.86 -6.69 15.79
C ALA A 94 -7.74 -7.84 16.32
N ASN A 95 -7.91 -8.89 15.53
CA ASN A 95 -8.70 -10.06 15.91
C ASN A 95 -8.09 -10.76 17.13
N GLU A 96 -6.79 -11.00 17.13
CA GLU A 96 -6.09 -11.64 18.26
C GLU A 96 -6.15 -10.80 19.53
N MET A 97 -6.09 -9.48 19.43
CA MET A 97 -6.16 -8.59 20.60
C MET A 97 -7.57 -8.48 21.19
N TYR A 98 -8.61 -8.48 20.35
CA TYR A 98 -9.94 -8.00 20.75
C TYR A 98 -11.08 -9.02 20.65
N MET A 99 -10.93 -10.11 19.88
CA MET A 99 -11.95 -11.15 19.81
C MET A 99 -11.84 -12.12 21.00
N GLU A 100 -12.97 -12.71 21.41
CA GLU A 100 -13.00 -13.71 22.49
C GLU A 100 -12.14 -14.95 22.18
N SER A 101 -12.00 -15.32 20.90
CA SER A 101 -11.16 -16.42 20.43
C SER A 101 -9.68 -16.05 20.26
N GLY A 102 -9.33 -14.78 20.47
CA GLY A 102 -7.98 -14.25 20.29
C GLY A 102 -7.08 -14.49 21.51
N ALA A 103 -5.78 -14.36 21.32
CA ALA A 103 -4.78 -14.50 22.37
C ALA A 103 -4.70 -13.31 23.35
N GLY A 104 -5.45 -12.23 23.12
CA GLY A 104 -5.52 -11.04 23.97
C GLY A 104 -4.15 -10.39 24.16
N CYS A 105 -3.67 -10.32 25.41
CA CYS A 105 -2.37 -9.74 25.75
C CYS A 105 -1.16 -10.53 25.20
N HIS A 106 -1.38 -11.74 24.68
CA HIS A 106 -0.36 -12.59 24.05
C HIS A 106 -0.42 -12.60 22.52
N ALA A 107 -1.16 -11.66 21.91
CA ALA A 107 -1.36 -11.57 20.46
C ALA A 107 -0.04 -11.58 19.67
N ASP A 108 0.98 -10.83 20.12
CA ASP A 108 2.28 -10.78 19.44
C ASP A 108 2.99 -12.12 19.43
N GLN A 109 3.05 -12.82 20.57
CA GLN A 109 3.66 -14.13 20.67
C GLN A 109 2.92 -15.16 19.83
N ALA A 110 1.59 -15.23 19.93
CA ALA A 110 0.76 -16.19 19.21
C ALA A 110 0.91 -16.05 17.69
N ILE A 111 0.87 -14.82 17.19
CA ILE A 111 1.04 -14.50 15.77
C ILE A 111 2.43 -14.89 15.29
N LEU A 112 3.50 -14.48 16.01
CA LEU A 112 4.87 -14.73 15.58
C LEU A 112 5.22 -16.22 15.59
N GLU A 113 4.69 -16.98 16.55
CA GLU A 113 4.82 -18.44 16.52
C GLU A 113 4.11 -19.06 15.32
N GLY A 114 2.87 -18.63 15.03
CA GLY A 114 2.12 -19.09 13.85
C GLY A 114 2.82 -18.76 12.53
N ILE A 115 3.41 -17.59 12.40
CA ILE A 115 4.16 -17.19 11.19
C ILE A 115 5.42 -18.04 11.02
N ARG A 116 6.16 -18.32 12.11
CA ARG A 116 7.35 -19.17 12.04
C ARG A 116 6.99 -20.58 11.60
N GLU A 117 5.92 -21.14 12.15
CA GLU A 117 5.40 -22.47 11.75
C GLU A 117 4.96 -22.47 10.28
N LEU A 118 4.17 -21.47 9.86
CA LEU A 118 3.71 -21.33 8.49
C LEU A 118 4.90 -21.24 7.51
N ASN A 119 5.91 -20.44 7.85
CA ASN A 119 7.12 -20.28 7.03
C ASN A 119 7.97 -21.56 6.96
N GLN A 120 7.88 -22.46 7.95
CA GLN A 120 8.56 -23.75 7.91
C GLN A 120 7.84 -24.78 7.03
N GLN A 121 6.50 -24.73 6.99
CA GLN A 121 5.71 -25.66 6.17
C GLN A 121 5.68 -25.24 4.69
N CYS A 122 5.60 -23.95 4.39
CA CYS A 122 5.42 -23.46 3.03
C CYS A 122 6.74 -23.35 2.24
N SER A 123 6.66 -23.52 0.93
CA SER A 123 7.77 -23.21 0.01
C SER A 123 7.97 -21.70 -0.15
N ASN A 124 6.87 -20.99 -0.39
CA ASN A 124 6.84 -19.56 -0.59
C ASN A 124 5.73 -18.97 0.28
N LEU A 125 6.04 -17.89 0.98
CA LEU A 125 5.11 -17.19 1.84
C LEU A 125 5.18 -15.70 1.54
N VAL A 126 4.06 -15.14 1.11
CA VAL A 126 3.88 -13.69 0.95
C VAL A 126 2.93 -13.22 2.05
N ILE A 127 3.36 -12.26 2.86
CA ILE A 127 2.58 -11.71 3.96
C ILE A 127 2.24 -10.25 3.65
N VAL A 128 0.97 -9.87 3.77
CA VAL A 128 0.52 -8.49 3.58
C VAL A 128 0.27 -7.83 4.93
N THR A 129 0.87 -6.66 5.14
CA THR A 129 0.61 -5.79 6.29
C THR A 129 0.26 -4.37 5.86
N ASN A 130 -0.36 -3.60 6.75
CA ASN A 130 -0.69 -2.21 6.49
C ASN A 130 0.35 -1.31 7.17
N GLU A 131 0.75 -0.27 6.45
CA GLU A 131 1.54 0.83 7.01
C GLU A 131 0.59 1.88 7.62
N VAL A 132 0.63 2.02 8.95
CA VAL A 132 -0.32 2.83 9.73
C VAL A 132 0.38 3.81 10.68
N PHE A 133 1.70 3.97 10.55
CA PHE A 133 2.51 4.72 11.52
C PHE A 133 2.75 6.19 11.12
N SER A 134 2.13 6.69 10.04
CA SER A 134 2.41 8.01 9.48
C SER A 134 1.23 8.99 9.50
N GLU A 135 0.30 8.84 10.44
CA GLU A 135 -0.76 9.81 10.69
C GLU A 135 -0.43 10.73 11.88
N SER A 136 -1.00 11.93 11.87
CA SER A 136 -0.81 12.92 12.95
C SER A 136 -1.93 12.94 13.98
N VAL A 137 -2.95 12.09 13.84
CA VAL A 137 -4.10 12.04 14.75
C VAL A 137 -3.65 11.46 16.11
N PRO A 138 -4.00 12.09 17.25
CA PRO A 138 -3.66 11.55 18.56
C PRO A 138 -4.28 10.17 18.78
N ASP A 139 -3.44 9.20 19.12
CA ASP A 139 -3.89 7.84 19.43
C ASP A 139 -4.49 7.73 20.84
N SER A 140 -5.60 7.01 20.96
CA SER A 140 -6.08 6.50 22.25
C SER A 140 -5.08 5.48 22.84
N PRO A 141 -5.15 5.17 24.15
CA PRO A 141 -4.31 4.11 24.74
C PRO A 141 -4.40 2.77 23.99
N GLU A 142 -5.60 2.40 23.55
CA GLU A 142 -5.88 1.18 22.78
C GLU A 142 -5.23 1.23 21.40
N MET A 143 -5.33 2.37 20.70
CA MET A 143 -4.69 2.58 19.41
C MET A 143 -3.15 2.52 19.51
N LYS A 144 -2.58 3.09 20.58
CA LYS A 144 -1.14 3.01 20.85
C LYS A 144 -0.69 1.58 21.05
N GLU A 145 -1.44 0.80 21.83
CA GLU A 145 -1.09 -0.59 22.09
C GLU A 145 -1.20 -1.45 20.83
N TYR A 146 -2.26 -1.26 20.04
CA TYR A 146 -2.40 -1.89 18.73
C TYR A 146 -1.23 -1.57 17.80
N LYS A 147 -0.89 -0.28 17.65
CA LYS A 147 0.27 0.15 16.85
C LYS A 147 1.58 -0.45 17.37
N ARG A 148 1.78 -0.48 18.69
CA ARG A 148 2.98 -1.07 19.32
C ARG A 148 3.12 -2.55 18.96
N ILE A 149 2.03 -3.32 19.07
CA ILE A 149 2.01 -4.76 18.74
C ILE A 149 2.21 -4.98 17.24
N LEU A 150 1.44 -4.31 16.38
CA LEU A 150 1.58 -4.41 14.92
C LEU A 150 2.99 -4.02 14.46
N GLY A 151 3.56 -2.96 15.02
CA GLY A 151 4.92 -2.50 14.71
C GLY A 151 5.97 -3.52 15.10
N ARG A 152 5.88 -4.08 16.31
CA ARG A 152 6.76 -5.18 16.76
C ARG A 152 6.68 -6.37 15.81
N ILE A 153 5.47 -6.82 15.47
CA ILE A 153 5.25 -7.94 14.56
C ILE A 153 5.82 -7.64 13.17
N ASN A 154 5.56 -6.45 12.62
CA ASN A 154 6.11 -6.04 11.32
C ASN A 154 7.63 -6.05 11.32
N CYS A 155 8.29 -5.55 12.38
CA CYS A 155 9.75 -5.59 12.50
C CYS A 155 10.30 -7.03 12.55
N GLU A 156 9.68 -7.90 13.34
CA GLU A 156 10.08 -9.31 13.46
C GLU A 156 9.90 -10.06 12.13
N ILE A 157 8.77 -9.86 11.43
CA ILE A 157 8.53 -10.45 10.11
C ILE A 157 9.53 -9.91 9.09
N ALA A 158 9.77 -8.59 9.07
CA ALA A 158 10.75 -7.98 8.18
C ALA A 158 12.18 -8.51 8.42
N ALA A 159 12.52 -8.81 9.67
CA ALA A 159 13.82 -9.40 10.02
C ALA A 159 13.97 -10.82 9.45
N MET A 160 12.93 -11.66 9.54
CA MET A 160 12.93 -13.01 8.97
C MET A 160 12.70 -13.07 7.46
N ALA A 161 12.09 -12.05 6.86
CA ALA A 161 11.75 -12.05 5.44
C ALA A 161 13.00 -11.98 4.55
N ASP A 162 13.00 -12.72 3.44
CA ASP A 162 14.03 -12.61 2.41
C ASP A 162 13.89 -11.29 1.64
N GLN A 163 12.65 -10.77 1.51
CA GLN A 163 12.33 -9.53 0.81
C GLN A 163 11.30 -8.71 1.59
N VAL A 164 11.42 -7.38 1.53
CA VAL A 164 10.42 -6.45 2.08
C VAL A 164 10.11 -5.42 1.00
N THR A 165 8.85 -5.33 0.61
CA THR A 165 8.38 -4.42 -0.44
C THR A 165 7.36 -3.44 0.15
N GLU A 166 7.58 -2.14 -0.03
CA GLU A 166 6.55 -1.11 0.19
C GLU A 166 5.85 -0.83 -1.15
N VAL A 167 4.53 -0.91 -1.19
CA VAL A 167 3.74 -0.54 -2.37
C VAL A 167 3.10 0.82 -2.14
N ILE A 168 3.43 1.77 -3.03
CA ILE A 168 3.00 3.16 -2.98
C ILE A 168 2.22 3.46 -4.25
N TYR A 169 0.89 3.54 -4.17
CA TYR A 169 0.02 3.77 -5.33
C TYR A 169 0.37 2.91 -6.55
N GLY A 170 0.48 1.59 -6.34
CA GLY A 170 0.83 0.59 -7.35
C GLY A 170 2.33 0.44 -7.61
N ILE A 171 3.15 1.38 -7.16
CA ILE A 171 4.60 1.36 -7.37
C ILE A 171 5.27 0.57 -6.25
N ALA A 172 5.88 -0.56 -6.61
CA ALA A 172 6.65 -1.39 -5.67
C ALA A 172 8.04 -0.78 -5.42
N GLN A 173 8.41 -0.64 -4.15
CA GLN A 173 9.70 -0.15 -3.69
C GLN A 173 10.34 -1.19 -2.78
N GLN A 174 11.43 -1.80 -3.24
CA GLN A 174 12.19 -2.77 -2.45
C GLN A 174 12.87 -2.05 -1.28
N LYS A 175 12.63 -2.55 -0.06
CA LYS A 175 13.21 -2.04 1.20
C LYS A 175 14.24 -2.99 1.79
N LYS A 176 14.08 -4.28 1.52
CA LYS A 176 15.03 -5.35 1.84
C LYS A 176 15.09 -6.27 0.63
N GLU A 177 16.29 -6.54 0.17
CA GLU A 177 16.55 -7.50 -0.91
C GLU A 177 17.14 -8.78 -0.34
N THR A 178 17.04 -9.86 -1.10
CA THR A 178 17.64 -11.14 -0.75
C THR A 178 19.15 -10.98 -0.70
N ASP A 179 19.77 -11.40 0.41
CA ASP A 179 21.22 -11.40 0.61
C ASP A 179 21.87 -12.40 -0.37
N THR A 180 22.08 -11.97 -1.62
CA THR A 180 22.92 -12.71 -2.56
C THR A 180 24.37 -12.36 -2.27
N MET A 181 25.26 -13.36 -2.21
CA MET A 181 26.70 -13.15 -1.96
C MET A 181 27.39 -12.20 -2.97
N VAL A 182 26.70 -11.85 -4.07
CA VAL A 182 27.13 -10.86 -5.06
C VAL A 182 27.08 -9.42 -4.50
N ASN A 183 26.12 -9.11 -3.61
CA ASN A 183 25.90 -7.77 -3.06
C ASN A 183 26.95 -7.33 -2.02
N ARG A 184 27.87 -8.22 -1.60
CA ARG A 184 28.98 -7.88 -0.69
C ARG A 184 30.17 -7.23 -1.39
N THR A 185 30.20 -7.20 -2.72
CA THR A 185 31.33 -6.67 -3.50
C THR A 185 31.11 -5.24 -4.04
N GLU A 186 29.91 -4.67 -3.91
CA GLU A 186 29.59 -3.34 -4.46
C GLU A 186 29.33 -2.24 -3.43
N LYS A 187 29.56 -2.47 -2.13
CA LYS A 187 29.53 -1.39 -1.13
C LYS A 187 30.91 -0.96 -0.70
N LEU A 188 31.63 -0.31 -1.62
CA LEU A 188 32.69 0.68 -1.36
C LEU A 188 32.82 1.56 -2.61
N GLY A 189 31.88 2.48 -2.79
CA GLY A 189 31.90 3.48 -3.86
C GLY A 189 31.15 4.72 -3.41
N VAL A 190 31.89 5.69 -2.86
CA VAL A 190 31.42 7.07 -2.70
C VAL A 190 31.41 7.68 -4.10
N ASP A 191 30.28 7.55 -4.81
CA ASP A 191 30.09 8.29 -6.05
C ASP A 191 29.57 9.69 -5.72
N SER A 192 30.53 10.56 -5.45
CA SER A 192 30.40 12.01 -5.50
C SER A 192 30.09 12.47 -6.93
N ASN A 193 29.12 13.39 -7.05
CA ASN A 193 28.88 14.27 -8.19
C ASN A 193 28.65 13.60 -9.55
N LYS A 194 27.37 13.36 -9.88
CA LYS A 194 26.89 13.57 -11.25
C LYS A 194 25.96 14.77 -11.31
N SER A 195 26.36 15.66 -12.21
CA SER A 195 25.78 16.95 -12.56
C SER A 195 24.27 16.93 -12.72
N ARG A 196 23.63 17.99 -12.20
CA ARG A 196 22.27 18.40 -12.55
C ARG A 196 22.19 18.67 -14.05
N GLU A 197 21.79 17.65 -14.81
CA GLU A 197 21.21 17.88 -16.13
C GLU A 197 19.69 17.88 -15.96
N SER A 198 19.11 19.05 -16.15
CA SER A 198 17.69 19.23 -16.39
C SER A 198 17.33 18.47 -17.65
N VAL A 199 16.86 17.23 -17.48
CA VAL A 199 16.23 16.48 -18.57
C VAL A 199 14.93 17.21 -18.90
N MET A 200 14.99 18.07 -19.92
CA MET A 200 13.79 18.57 -20.58
C MET A 200 13.05 17.36 -21.13
N CYS A 201 11.95 16.98 -20.48
CA CYS A 201 11.04 15.95 -20.96
C CYS A 201 10.50 16.39 -22.32
N GLN A 202 10.92 15.71 -23.38
CA GLN A 202 10.40 15.94 -24.72
C GLN A 202 9.05 15.23 -24.84
N LYS A 203 7.97 16.02 -24.90
CA LYS A 203 6.66 15.75 -25.52
C LYS A 203 6.25 14.28 -25.68
N GLU A 204 5.87 13.65 -24.57
CA GLU A 204 4.64 12.88 -24.50
C GLU A 204 3.81 13.52 -23.38
N ASN A 205 2.53 13.82 -23.60
CA ASN A 205 1.65 14.45 -22.61
C ASN A 205 1.38 13.48 -21.45
N ARG A 206 2.31 13.28 -20.50
CA ARG A 206 1.99 12.57 -19.26
C ARG A 206 2.36 13.37 -18.02
N VAL A 207 1.57 13.12 -16.98
CA VAL A 207 1.50 13.94 -15.77
C VAL A 207 2.66 13.61 -14.84
N HIS A 208 3.29 14.63 -14.25
CA HIS A 208 4.18 14.47 -13.11
C HIS A 208 3.36 14.45 -11.82
N ILE A 209 3.57 13.44 -10.97
CA ILE A 209 2.91 13.30 -9.67
C ILE A 209 3.90 13.54 -8.53
N ILE A 210 3.54 14.43 -7.61
CA ILE A 210 4.29 14.72 -6.38
C ILE A 210 3.43 14.32 -5.18
N ILE A 211 3.89 13.35 -4.40
CA ILE A 211 3.21 12.81 -3.22
C ILE A 211 4.07 12.96 -1.96
N GLY A 212 3.50 12.62 -0.81
CA GLY A 212 4.16 12.70 0.49
C GLY A 212 3.17 13.01 1.61
N GLY A 213 3.59 12.86 2.86
CA GLY A 213 2.79 13.22 4.02
C GLY A 213 2.41 14.71 4.07
N ALA A 214 1.45 15.05 4.93
CA ALA A 214 1.08 16.44 5.18
C ALA A 214 2.30 17.27 5.63
N PHE A 215 2.37 18.51 5.17
CA PHE A 215 3.43 19.48 5.53
C PHE A 215 4.88 19.06 5.20
N GLN A 216 5.09 18.08 4.31
CA GLN A 216 6.43 17.61 3.92
C GLN A 216 7.15 18.50 2.87
N GLY A 217 6.64 19.69 2.56
CA GLY A 217 7.28 20.63 1.61
C GLY A 217 6.95 20.40 0.12
N LYS A 218 5.96 19.55 -0.21
CA LYS A 218 5.58 19.22 -1.60
C LYS A 218 5.31 20.42 -2.49
N THR A 219 4.49 21.37 -2.03
CA THR A 219 4.11 22.56 -2.82
C THR A 219 5.33 23.44 -3.07
N GLU A 220 6.17 23.67 -2.07
CA GLU A 220 7.40 24.46 -2.23
C GLU A 220 8.37 23.79 -3.22
N TYR A 221 8.53 22.47 -3.11
CA TYR A 221 9.31 21.68 -4.05
C TYR A 221 8.76 21.81 -5.49
N ALA A 222 7.46 21.64 -5.67
CA ALA A 222 6.80 21.76 -6.96
C ALA A 222 6.98 23.15 -7.60
N THR A 223 6.80 24.23 -6.83
CA THR A 223 6.95 25.61 -7.32
C THR A 223 8.40 25.93 -7.72
N LYS A 224 9.41 25.26 -7.15
CA LYS A 224 10.81 25.42 -7.59
C LYS A 224 11.07 24.80 -8.96
N ILE A 225 10.39 23.70 -9.29
CA ILE A 225 10.54 23.00 -10.58
C ILE A 225 9.64 23.61 -11.66
N TYR A 226 8.45 24.04 -11.27
CA TYR A 226 7.43 24.60 -12.15
C TYR A 226 7.02 26.03 -11.70
N PRO A 227 7.92 27.03 -11.78
CA PRO A 227 7.68 28.36 -11.23
C PRO A 227 6.54 29.13 -11.92
N GLU A 228 6.30 28.86 -13.20
CA GLU A 228 5.27 29.55 -14.00
C GLU A 228 3.93 28.80 -14.04
N LEU A 229 3.87 27.59 -13.44
CA LEU A 229 2.69 26.73 -13.53
C LEU A 229 1.67 27.13 -12.46
N GLY A 230 0.52 27.64 -12.92
CA GLY A 230 -0.59 27.98 -12.02
C GLY A 230 -1.15 26.76 -11.29
N LEU A 231 -1.11 26.77 -9.97
CA LEU A 231 -1.62 25.68 -9.13
C LEU A 231 -3.10 25.89 -8.80
N THR A 232 -3.96 25.03 -9.32
CA THR A 232 -5.37 24.96 -8.91
C THR A 232 -5.48 24.37 -7.50
N ASP A 233 -6.16 25.06 -6.57
CA ASP A 233 -6.31 24.60 -5.19
C ASP A 233 -7.45 23.57 -5.08
N GLY A 234 -7.09 22.30 -4.87
CA GLY A 234 -8.02 21.18 -4.78
C GLY A 234 -9.02 21.26 -3.63
N ILE A 235 -8.84 22.17 -2.66
CA ILE A 235 -9.85 22.43 -1.62
C ILE A 235 -11.00 23.28 -2.17
N ASN A 236 -10.68 24.33 -2.92
CA ASN A 236 -11.62 25.42 -3.20
C ASN A 236 -12.08 25.51 -4.66
N CYS A 237 -11.37 24.87 -5.59
CA CYS A 237 -11.74 24.89 -7.01
C CYS A 237 -13.11 24.23 -7.26
N SER A 238 -13.83 24.72 -8.27
CA SER A 238 -15.02 24.00 -8.76
C SER A 238 -14.63 22.63 -9.32
N LEU A 239 -15.57 21.68 -9.31
CA LEU A 239 -15.29 20.34 -9.83
C LEU A 239 -15.05 20.30 -11.35
N ASP A 240 -15.47 21.34 -12.08
CA ASP A 240 -15.27 21.43 -13.53
C ASP A 240 -13.93 22.09 -13.91
N GLU A 241 -13.29 22.85 -13.02
CA GLU A 241 -11.97 23.45 -13.25
C GLU A 241 -10.90 22.38 -13.56
N ILE A 242 -11.05 21.16 -13.02
CA ILE A 242 -10.10 20.07 -13.24
C ILE A 242 -10.03 19.60 -14.70
N ARG A 243 -11.01 19.98 -15.52
CA ARG A 243 -11.05 19.63 -16.95
C ARG A 243 -10.00 20.37 -17.78
N ASN A 244 -9.52 21.52 -17.30
CA ASN A 244 -8.64 22.41 -18.07
C ASN A 244 -7.45 22.95 -17.26
N CYS A 245 -7.29 22.58 -15.99
CA CYS A 245 -6.17 23.07 -15.18
C CYS A 245 -4.84 22.48 -15.64
N ALA A 246 -3.77 23.25 -15.53
CA ALA A 246 -2.42 22.80 -15.85
C ALA A 246 -1.76 22.05 -14.68
N ALA A 247 -2.14 22.40 -13.44
CA ALA A 247 -1.69 21.70 -12.24
C ALA A 247 -2.77 21.73 -11.15
N ILE A 248 -2.79 20.69 -10.32
CA ILE A 248 -3.66 20.64 -9.14
C ILE A 248 -2.85 20.37 -7.87
N ASN A 249 -3.03 21.23 -6.87
CA ASN A 249 -2.47 21.06 -5.54
C ASN A 249 -3.53 20.52 -4.57
N LYS A 250 -3.09 19.81 -3.52
CA LYS A 250 -3.97 19.18 -2.53
C LYS A 250 -5.03 18.28 -3.19
N PHE A 251 -4.60 17.48 -4.16
CA PHE A 251 -5.49 16.64 -4.95
C PHE A 251 -6.33 15.67 -4.09
N HIS A 252 -5.77 15.18 -2.97
CA HIS A 252 -6.51 14.43 -1.96
C HIS A 252 -7.79 15.17 -1.48
N SER A 253 -7.71 16.48 -1.25
CA SER A 253 -8.89 17.27 -0.87
C SER A 253 -9.91 17.37 -2.00
N PHE A 254 -9.45 17.41 -3.27
CA PHE A 254 -10.33 17.38 -4.43
C PHE A 254 -11.07 16.04 -4.53
N THR A 255 -10.35 14.91 -4.42
CA THR A 255 -10.95 13.57 -4.48
C THR A 255 -11.95 13.34 -3.35
N ARG A 256 -11.72 13.92 -2.16
CA ARG A 256 -12.70 13.92 -1.06
C ARG A 256 -14.01 14.59 -1.48
N ARG A 257 -13.94 15.80 -2.03
CA ARG A 257 -15.14 16.55 -2.49
C ARG A 257 -15.83 15.86 -3.66
N TRP A 258 -15.05 15.30 -4.57
CA TRP A 258 -15.58 14.53 -5.70
C TRP A 258 -16.41 13.33 -5.21
N LEU A 259 -15.91 12.60 -4.21
CA LEU A 259 -16.62 11.48 -3.60
C LEU A 259 -17.85 11.94 -2.81
N LEU A 260 -17.77 13.04 -2.05
CA LEU A 260 -18.91 13.62 -1.33
C LEU A 260 -20.09 13.98 -2.24
N GLU A 261 -19.81 14.38 -3.47
CA GLU A 261 -20.81 14.67 -4.50
C GLU A 261 -21.36 13.40 -5.18
N GLY A 262 -21.03 12.21 -4.66
CA GLY A 262 -21.49 10.91 -5.17
C GLY A 262 -20.91 10.54 -6.53
N ARG A 263 -19.81 11.17 -6.96
CA ARG A 263 -19.19 10.91 -8.27
C ARG A 263 -18.20 9.75 -8.20
N THR A 264 -18.13 8.97 -9.27
CA THR A 264 -17.35 7.72 -9.31
C THR A 264 -15.87 7.94 -9.65
N LYS A 265 -15.06 6.89 -9.42
CA LYS A 265 -13.63 6.85 -9.77
C LYS A 265 -13.46 6.99 -11.28
N GLU A 266 -14.26 6.25 -12.04
CA GLU A 266 -14.20 6.17 -13.50
C GLU A 266 -14.52 7.53 -14.13
N ALA A 267 -15.49 8.27 -13.57
CA ALA A 267 -15.80 9.62 -14.01
C ALA A 267 -14.65 10.60 -13.75
N LEU A 268 -13.95 10.47 -12.62
CA LEU A 268 -12.78 11.30 -12.32
C LEU A 268 -11.62 11.01 -13.28
N LEU A 269 -11.27 9.73 -13.46
CA LEU A 269 -10.20 9.31 -14.35
C LEU A 269 -10.47 9.76 -15.78
N THR A 270 -11.70 9.56 -16.29
CA THR A 270 -12.11 10.04 -17.62
C THR A 270 -12.00 11.57 -17.74
N THR A 271 -12.30 12.30 -16.67
CA THR A 271 -12.21 13.77 -16.68
C THR A 271 -10.76 14.24 -16.75
N LEU A 272 -9.87 13.58 -16.00
CA LEU A 272 -8.44 13.87 -15.99
C LEU A 272 -7.76 13.48 -17.32
N GLU A 273 -8.11 12.32 -17.87
CA GLU A 273 -7.60 11.83 -19.16
C GLU A 273 -7.93 12.80 -20.31
N LYS A 274 -9.10 13.45 -20.27
CA LYS A 274 -9.50 14.46 -21.25
C LYS A 274 -8.85 15.83 -21.06
N ASN A 275 -8.16 16.06 -19.95
CA ASN A 275 -7.46 17.31 -19.70
C ASN A 275 -6.05 17.25 -20.30
N GLU A 276 -5.93 17.65 -21.57
CA GLU A 276 -4.64 17.70 -22.29
C GLU A 276 -3.67 18.76 -21.72
N ASN A 277 -4.13 19.66 -20.85
CA ASN A 277 -3.30 20.69 -20.24
C ASN A 277 -2.63 20.23 -18.95
N LEU A 278 -3.10 19.13 -18.34
CA LEU A 278 -2.64 18.67 -17.04
C LEU A 278 -1.19 18.18 -17.11
N GLN A 279 -0.32 18.85 -16.37
CA GLN A 279 1.11 18.57 -16.31
C GLN A 279 1.55 18.12 -14.92
N LEU A 280 0.85 18.53 -13.85
CA LEU A 280 1.29 18.31 -12.48
C LEU A 280 0.13 18.00 -11.51
N LEU A 281 0.32 17.00 -10.66
CA LEU A 281 -0.59 16.66 -9.57
C LEU A 281 0.19 16.56 -8.25
N ILE A 282 -0.24 17.33 -7.25
CA ILE A 282 0.36 17.33 -5.91
C ILE A 282 -0.66 16.80 -4.90
N SER A 283 -0.32 15.74 -4.16
CA SER A 283 -1.26 15.05 -3.29
C SER A 283 -0.65 14.59 -1.96
N ASP A 284 -1.51 14.36 -0.97
CA ASP A 284 -1.09 13.81 0.32
C ASP A 284 -1.32 12.30 0.31
N GLU A 285 -0.43 11.57 0.99
CA GLU A 285 -0.55 10.13 1.20
C GLU A 285 -1.46 9.79 2.37
N ILE A 286 -2.77 9.92 2.18
CA ILE A 286 -3.77 9.70 3.24
C ILE A 286 -3.97 8.22 3.63
N GLY A 287 -3.30 7.30 2.94
CA GLY A 287 -3.45 5.86 3.15
C GLY A 287 -2.71 5.32 4.38
N TYR A 288 -1.79 6.10 4.98
CA TYR A 288 -0.77 5.63 5.93
C TYR A 288 -1.12 5.80 7.43
N GLY A 289 -2.42 5.77 7.77
CA GLY A 289 -2.93 5.85 9.15
C GLY A 289 -3.82 4.67 9.54
N LEU A 290 -4.25 4.60 10.80
CA LEU A 290 -5.24 3.62 11.26
C LEU A 290 -6.56 3.77 10.54
N VAL A 291 -7.25 2.66 10.34
CA VAL A 291 -8.55 2.64 9.68
C VAL A 291 -9.55 3.47 10.51
N PRO A 292 -10.23 4.50 9.94
CA PRO A 292 -11.12 5.36 10.70
C PRO A 292 -12.42 4.64 11.08
N ILE A 293 -13.05 5.09 12.16
CA ILE A 293 -14.37 4.60 12.59
C ILE A 293 -15.47 5.08 11.63
N ASP A 294 -15.31 6.27 11.06
CA ASP A 294 -16.26 6.83 10.10
C ASP A 294 -16.15 6.12 8.73
N ASP A 295 -17.29 5.65 8.24
CA ASP A 295 -17.42 4.89 6.99
C ASP A 295 -16.98 5.71 5.78
N PHE A 296 -17.33 6.99 5.73
CA PHE A 296 -16.95 7.87 4.64
C PHE A 296 -15.43 8.10 4.61
N GLU A 297 -14.79 8.33 5.76
CA GLU A 297 -13.34 8.48 5.82
C GLU A 297 -12.59 7.20 5.42
N ARG A 298 -13.15 6.00 5.71
CA ARG A 298 -12.63 4.72 5.16
C ARG A 298 -12.75 4.68 3.64
N GLU A 299 -13.94 4.98 3.12
CA GLU A 299 -14.21 4.94 1.68
C GLU A 299 -13.35 5.95 0.92
N TYR A 300 -13.23 7.18 1.43
CA TYR A 300 -12.41 8.23 0.84
C TYR A 300 -10.94 7.82 0.70
N ARG A 301 -10.35 7.21 1.73
CA ARG A 301 -8.96 6.73 1.67
C ARG A 301 -8.76 5.66 0.61
N GLU A 302 -9.67 4.69 0.55
CA GLU A 302 -9.66 3.64 -0.48
C GLU A 302 -9.89 4.21 -1.89
N PHE A 303 -10.86 5.10 -2.04
CA PHE A 303 -11.19 5.79 -3.30
C PHE A 303 -9.97 6.55 -3.83
N HIS A 304 -9.40 7.42 -2.99
CA HIS A 304 -8.23 8.23 -3.35
C HIS A 304 -7.03 7.36 -3.69
N GLY A 305 -6.74 6.32 -2.89
CA GLY A 305 -5.64 5.40 -3.16
C GLY A 305 -5.78 4.69 -4.51
N ARG A 306 -7.00 4.26 -4.87
CA ARG A 306 -7.28 3.64 -6.17
C ARG A 306 -7.15 4.62 -7.33
N VAL A 307 -7.65 5.85 -7.18
CA VAL A 307 -7.43 6.91 -8.19
C VAL A 307 -5.93 7.13 -8.40
N MET A 308 -5.18 7.31 -7.31
CA MET A 308 -3.74 7.56 -7.38
C MET A 308 -2.97 6.38 -7.98
N THR A 309 -3.39 5.14 -7.74
CA THR A 309 -2.77 3.95 -8.35
C THR A 309 -2.88 3.97 -9.88
N GLU A 310 -4.06 4.29 -10.41
CA GLU A 310 -4.30 4.36 -11.87
C GLU A 310 -3.55 5.55 -12.49
N LEU A 311 -3.54 6.69 -11.81
CA LEU A 311 -2.79 7.88 -12.27
C LEU A 311 -1.28 7.64 -12.23
N ALA A 312 -0.77 6.99 -11.18
CA ALA A 312 0.64 6.65 -11.06
C ALA A 312 1.10 5.65 -12.13
N GLU A 313 0.25 4.71 -12.55
CA GLU A 313 0.53 3.80 -13.67
C GLU A 313 0.72 4.54 -15.00
N GLN A 314 0.00 5.64 -15.22
CA GLN A 314 0.07 6.45 -16.45
C GLN A 314 1.07 7.60 -16.37
N ALA A 315 1.51 7.99 -15.17
CA ALA A 315 2.44 9.09 -14.95
C ALA A 315 3.84 8.83 -15.54
N ASP A 316 4.50 9.89 -16.02
CA ASP A 316 5.90 9.86 -16.46
C ASP A 316 6.88 9.75 -15.30
N CYS A 317 6.54 10.43 -14.21
CA CYS A 317 7.39 10.58 -13.05
C CYS A 317 6.50 10.63 -11.81
N VAL A 318 6.89 9.88 -10.79
CA VAL A 318 6.28 9.98 -9.46
C VAL A 318 7.38 10.22 -8.45
N GLU A 319 7.27 11.31 -7.71
CA GLU A 319 8.20 11.68 -6.65
C GLU A 319 7.50 11.74 -5.29
N ARG A 320 8.11 11.12 -4.28
CA ARG A 320 7.69 11.21 -2.89
C ARG A 320 8.58 12.19 -2.15
N VAL A 321 7.99 13.24 -1.57
CA VAL A 321 8.74 14.27 -0.83
C VAL A 321 8.65 14.01 0.66
N VAL A 322 9.81 13.95 1.31
CA VAL A 322 9.96 13.82 2.77
C VAL A 322 10.91 14.89 3.26
N CYS A 323 10.49 15.70 4.23
CA CYS A 323 11.27 16.84 4.76
C CYS A 323 11.80 17.78 3.66
N GLY A 324 11.02 18.01 2.60
CA GLY A 324 11.41 18.83 1.45
C GLY A 324 12.40 18.16 0.48
N ILE A 325 12.76 16.90 0.72
CA ILE A 325 13.69 16.12 -0.11
C ILE A 325 12.86 15.20 -1.02
N PRO A 326 12.95 15.35 -2.36
CA PRO A 326 12.27 14.45 -3.29
C PRO A 326 12.99 13.12 -3.41
N GLN A 327 12.21 12.05 -3.56
CA GLN A 327 12.67 10.73 -3.93
C GLN A 327 11.84 10.25 -5.11
N ARG A 328 12.48 10.03 -6.26
CA ARG A 328 11.81 9.47 -7.43
C ARG A 328 11.52 7.99 -7.20
N ILE A 329 10.24 7.62 -7.33
CA ILE A 329 9.77 6.24 -7.17
C ILE A 329 9.29 5.62 -8.50
N LYS A 330 9.05 6.44 -9.54
CA LYS A 330 8.81 6.03 -10.93
C LYS A 330 9.46 7.00 -11.90
#